data_AF-A0A1Q9P879-F1
#
_entry.id   AF-A0A1Q9P879-F1
#
_cell.length_a   1.000
_cell.length_b   1.000
_cell.length_c   1.000
_cell.angle_alpha   90.00
_cell.angle_beta   90.00
_cell.angle_gamma   90.00
#
_symmetry.space_group_name_H-M   'P 1'
#
loop_
_entity.id
_entity.type
_entity.pdbx_description
1 polymer ?
#
loop_
_entity_poly.entity_id
_entity_poly.type
_entity_poly.pdbx_seq_one_letter_code
_entity_poly.pdbx_strand_id
1 'polypeptide(L)'
;MSKSKSQSSLLKELQLTEVVLQGLLTTLSNLNSALKPIEHEMKVSDFASSGEFVQGASRGVVCALSGLIQGDPLQRILTEKGRGRDIPSLIKAGDRSESQMTVESIVNMLHAEDQKRRLEYVINLRWAELPTPLEKEKVVIRGSRFASGSHISMTKLERDLEEICLKIVVDNGEFGGGPLVYEIIKSFSNRPNLLVVELTLSRQVVDNDIAVIQILKRLSSF
;
A
#
# COMPACT_ATOMS: atom_id res chain seq x y z
N MET A 1 -69.12 -12.52 16.98
CA MET A 1 -68.09 -12.58 18.04
C MET A 1 -66.77 -13.18 17.52
N SER A 2 -66.06 -12.53 16.59
CA SER A 2 -64.76 -13.04 16.07
C SER A 2 -63.65 -11.99 15.90
N LYS A 3 -63.95 -10.69 15.97
CA LYS A 3 -62.94 -9.63 15.73
C LYS A 3 -62.06 -9.29 16.95
N SER A 4 -62.55 -9.45 18.18
CA SER A 4 -61.77 -9.06 19.38
C SER A 4 -60.68 -10.06 19.77
N LYS A 5 -60.80 -11.35 19.40
CA LYS A 5 -59.76 -12.36 19.65
C LYS A 5 -58.58 -12.24 18.68
N SER A 6 -58.82 -11.76 17.45
CA SER A 6 -57.76 -11.53 16.45
C SER A 6 -56.96 -10.26 16.74
N GLN A 7 -57.60 -9.20 17.23
CA GLN A 7 -56.89 -7.97 17.63
C GLN A 7 -56.02 -8.18 18.87
N SER A 8 -56.44 -9.01 19.83
CA SER A 8 -55.62 -9.32 21.01
C SER A 8 -54.46 -10.27 20.71
N SER A 9 -54.53 -11.11 19.68
CA SER A 9 -53.38 -11.93 19.25
C SER A 9 -52.35 -11.09 18.48
N LEU A 10 -52.81 -10.17 17.61
CA LEU A 10 -51.94 -9.22 16.90
C LEU A 10 -51.16 -8.30 17.86
N LEU A 11 -51.83 -7.79 18.90
CA LEU A 11 -51.15 -6.97 19.91
C LEU A 11 -50.12 -7.76 20.72
N LYS A 12 -50.38 -9.04 21.00
CA LYS A 12 -49.41 -9.92 21.66
C LYS A 12 -48.23 -10.27 20.77
N GLU A 13 -48.46 -10.49 19.47
CA GLU A 13 -47.39 -10.73 18.49
C GLU A 13 -46.51 -9.50 18.29
N LEU A 14 -47.10 -8.30 18.28
CA LEU A 14 -46.35 -7.04 18.24
C LEU A 14 -45.49 -6.84 19.49
N GLN A 15 -46.03 -7.11 20.68
CA GLN A 15 -45.27 -7.06 21.93
C GLN A 15 -44.12 -8.08 21.95
N LEU A 16 -44.36 -9.31 21.47
CA LEU A 16 -43.31 -10.32 21.33
C LEU A 16 -42.22 -9.89 20.35
N THR A 17 -42.61 -9.28 19.23
CA THR A 17 -41.68 -8.78 18.22
C THR A 17 -40.84 -7.62 18.77
N GLU A 18 -41.44 -6.73 19.55
CA GLU A 18 -40.74 -5.63 20.22
C GLU A 18 -39.71 -6.14 21.23
N VAL A 19 -40.06 -7.15 22.04
CA VAL A 19 -39.14 -7.78 22.99
C VAL A 19 -37.98 -8.47 22.26
N VAL A 20 -38.25 -9.16 21.15
CA VAL A 20 -37.20 -9.80 20.34
C VAL A 20 -36.28 -8.75 19.70
N LEU A 21 -36.83 -7.65 19.18
CA LEU A 21 -36.06 -6.54 18.61
C LEU A 21 -35.18 -5.86 19.66
N GLN A 22 -35.71 -5.63 20.87
CA GLN A 22 -34.92 -5.11 21.99
C GLN A 22 -33.80 -6.09 22.38
N GLY A 23 -34.06 -7.40 22.39
CA GLY A 23 -33.04 -8.43 22.60
C GLY A 23 -31.93 -8.41 21.54
N LEU A 24 -32.29 -8.27 20.27
CA LEU A 24 -31.33 -8.15 19.16
C LEU A 24 -30.52 -6.86 19.22
N LEU A 25 -31.14 -5.72 19.52
CA LEU A 25 -30.46 -4.43 19.69
C LEU A 25 -29.49 -4.47 20.86
N THR A 26 -29.87 -5.10 21.97
CA THR A 26 -29.00 -5.29 23.13
C THR A 26 -27.83 -6.20 22.79
N THR A 27 -28.07 -7.26 22.03
CA THR A 27 -27.01 -8.18 21.56
C THR A 27 -26.04 -7.48 20.61
N LEU A 28 -26.54 -6.67 19.67
CA LEU A 28 -25.71 -5.85 18.78
C LEU A 28 -24.92 -4.79 19.54
N SER A 29 -25.52 -4.16 20.54
CA SER A 29 -24.84 -3.19 21.42
C SER A 29 -23.73 -3.87 22.23
N ASN A 30 -23.99 -5.07 22.75
CA ASN A 30 -23.02 -5.86 23.50
C ASN A 30 -21.88 -6.36 22.59
N LEU A 31 -22.18 -6.80 21.36
CA LEU A 31 -21.18 -7.14 20.35
C LEU A 31 -20.33 -5.92 19.99
N ASN A 32 -20.94 -4.77 19.74
CA ASN A 32 -20.22 -3.53 19.46
C ASN A 32 -19.34 -3.12 20.65
N SER A 33 -19.81 -3.32 21.88
CA SER A 33 -19.06 -3.04 23.10
C SER A 33 -17.93 -4.04 23.36
N ALA A 34 -18.07 -5.30 22.94
CA ALA A 34 -17.02 -6.32 22.97
C ALA A 34 -16.00 -6.15 21.83
N LEU A 35 -16.44 -5.63 20.69
CA LEU A 35 -15.59 -5.31 19.55
C LEU A 35 -14.79 -4.02 19.77
N LYS A 36 -15.29 -3.04 20.52
CA LYS A 36 -14.55 -1.81 20.84
C LYS A 36 -13.18 -2.02 21.49
N PRO A 37 -12.99 -2.89 22.50
CA PRO A 37 -11.68 -3.15 23.07
C PRO A 37 -10.79 -3.96 22.10
N ILE A 38 -11.34 -4.81 21.24
CA ILE A 38 -10.58 -5.47 20.16
C ILE A 38 -10.14 -4.45 19.10
N GLU A 39 -11.03 -3.54 18.70
CA GLU A 39 -10.76 -2.40 17.83
C GLU A 39 -9.77 -1.44 18.50
N HIS A 40 -9.81 -1.29 19.82
CA HIS A 40 -8.88 -0.48 20.58
C HIS A 40 -7.51 -1.16 20.72
N GLU A 41 -7.43 -2.48 20.89
CA GLU A 41 -6.17 -3.25 20.86
C GLU A 41 -5.58 -3.30 19.44
N MET A 42 -6.42 -3.36 18.40
CA MET A 42 -6.04 -3.13 17.01
C MET A 42 -5.58 -1.68 16.77
N LYS A 43 -6.22 -0.69 17.41
CA LYS A 43 -5.80 0.73 17.34
C LYS A 43 -4.58 1.05 18.20
N VAL A 44 -4.31 0.30 19.26
CA VAL A 44 -3.12 0.46 20.11
C VAL A 44 -1.92 -0.28 19.48
N SER A 45 -2.18 -1.20 18.54
CA SER A 45 -1.19 -1.66 17.56
C SER A 45 -1.02 -0.72 16.35
N ASP A 46 -1.72 0.42 16.27
CA ASP A 46 -1.49 1.51 15.29
C ASP A 46 -0.22 2.35 15.56
N PHE A 47 0.79 1.79 16.22
CA PHE A 47 2.12 2.40 16.29
C PHE A 47 2.91 2.19 14.98
N ALA A 48 2.35 2.63 13.86
CA ALA A 48 3.06 2.85 12.59
C ALA A 48 2.31 3.77 11.60
N SER A 49 1.48 4.70 12.08
CA SER A 49 0.81 5.72 11.24
C SER A 49 1.77 6.81 10.70
N SER A 50 3.07 6.68 10.97
CA SER A 50 4.13 7.48 10.38
C SER A 50 5.09 6.55 9.65
N GLY A 51 5.27 6.76 8.34
CA GLY A 51 6.29 6.01 7.61
C GLY A 51 7.68 6.27 8.19
N GLU A 52 8.53 5.26 8.19
CA GLU A 52 9.94 5.35 8.58
C GLU A 52 10.78 5.74 7.36
N PHE A 53 11.45 6.89 7.41
CA PHE A 53 12.41 7.30 6.39
C PHE A 53 13.81 6.75 6.72
N VAL A 54 14.39 6.02 5.77
CA VAL A 54 15.77 5.51 5.83
C VAL A 54 16.58 6.19 4.74
N GLN A 55 17.64 6.90 5.12
CA GLN A 55 18.46 7.63 4.16
C GLN A 55 19.36 6.70 3.35
N GLY A 56 19.28 6.82 2.02
CA GLY A 56 20.18 6.19 1.04
C GLY A 56 20.95 7.23 0.21
N ALA A 57 21.77 6.75 -0.73
CA ALA A 57 22.72 7.63 -1.44
C ALA A 57 22.17 8.27 -2.73
N SER A 58 21.14 7.69 -3.35
CA SER A 58 20.62 8.18 -4.63
C SER A 58 19.68 9.37 -4.49
N ARG A 59 19.43 10.09 -5.58
CA ARG A 59 18.45 11.20 -5.63
C ARG A 59 17.02 10.72 -5.83
N GLY A 60 16.72 9.48 -5.46
CA GLY A 60 15.35 9.00 -5.48
C GLY A 60 14.96 8.24 -4.23
N VAL A 61 13.66 8.07 -4.11
CA VAL A 61 13.03 7.48 -2.94
C VAL A 61 12.17 6.30 -3.39
N VAL A 62 12.28 5.19 -2.68
CA VAL A 62 11.41 4.04 -2.83
C VAL A 62 10.48 3.96 -1.63
N CYS A 63 9.19 4.04 -1.88
CA CYS A 63 8.14 3.88 -0.88
C CYS A 63 7.73 2.40 -0.84
N ALA A 64 7.66 1.80 0.35
CA ALA A 64 7.22 0.43 0.56
C ALA A 64 6.18 0.39 1.69
N LEU A 65 4.91 0.39 1.30
CA LEU A 65 3.78 0.53 2.23
C LEU A 65 3.52 -0.68 3.13
N SER A 66 4.07 -1.84 2.77
CA SER A 66 4.07 -3.04 3.60
C SER A 66 5.39 -3.27 4.35
N GLY A 67 6.35 -2.35 4.22
CA GLY A 67 7.72 -2.52 4.72
C GLY A 67 7.84 -2.59 6.25
N LEU A 68 6.80 -2.24 7.00
CA LEU A 68 6.73 -2.37 8.46
C LEU A 68 5.78 -3.49 8.94
N ILE A 69 5.05 -4.15 8.03
CA ILE A 69 4.10 -5.21 8.38
C ILE A 69 4.87 -6.50 8.65
N GLN A 70 4.74 -7.04 9.87
CA GLN A 70 5.40 -8.28 10.24
C GLN A 70 4.93 -9.45 9.36
N GLY A 71 5.89 -10.21 8.83
CA GLY A 71 5.63 -11.36 7.95
C GLY A 71 5.41 -10.99 6.49
N ASP A 72 5.46 -9.70 6.13
CA ASP A 72 5.50 -9.29 4.73
C ASP A 72 6.88 -9.59 4.11
N PRO A 73 6.95 -10.15 2.89
CA PRO A 73 8.21 -10.43 2.20
C PRO A 73 9.12 -9.20 2.09
N LEU A 74 8.57 -8.02 1.83
CA LEU A 74 9.36 -6.79 1.74
C LEU A 74 9.87 -6.32 3.10
N GLN A 75 9.11 -6.52 4.17
CA GLN A 75 9.52 -6.10 5.52
C GLN A 75 10.84 -6.75 5.94
N ARG A 76 11.00 -8.06 5.71
CA ARG A 76 12.23 -8.80 6.00
C ARG A 76 13.43 -8.21 5.26
N ILE A 77 13.30 -8.05 3.95
CA ILE A 77 14.39 -7.60 3.07
C ILE A 77 14.79 -6.15 3.37
N LEU A 78 13.81 -5.27 3.55
CA LEU A 78 14.05 -3.84 3.81
C LEU A 78 14.58 -3.57 5.22
N THR A 79 14.30 -4.43 6.19
CA THR A 79 14.83 -4.29 7.55
C THR A 79 16.28 -4.78 7.66
N GLU A 80 16.58 -5.93 7.08
CA GLU A 80 17.91 -6.56 7.20
C GLU A 80 18.93 -5.98 6.21
N LYS A 81 18.50 -5.62 5.01
CA LYS A 81 19.38 -5.28 3.87
C LYS A 81 19.03 -3.95 3.22
N GLY A 82 17.96 -3.30 3.67
CA GLY A 82 17.56 -1.94 3.25
C GLY A 82 18.30 -0.82 3.99
N ARG A 83 19.57 -1.04 4.37
CA ARG A 83 20.43 -0.03 5.00
C ARG A 83 21.77 0.02 4.29
N GLY A 84 22.23 1.22 3.93
CA GLY A 84 23.56 1.40 3.35
C GLY A 84 23.61 2.45 2.24
N ARG A 85 24.82 2.72 1.75
CA ARG A 85 25.06 3.70 0.69
C ARG A 85 24.75 3.19 -0.72
N ASP A 86 24.45 1.90 -0.89
CA ASP A 86 24.28 1.28 -2.22
C ASP A 86 22.81 1.13 -2.64
N ILE A 87 21.89 1.74 -1.90
CA ILE A 87 20.44 1.67 -2.13
C ILE A 87 19.83 3.08 -2.10
N PRO A 88 18.65 3.28 -2.72
CA PRO A 88 17.91 4.51 -2.59
C PRO A 88 17.47 4.79 -1.16
N SER A 89 17.07 6.04 -0.92
CA SER A 89 16.30 6.32 0.29
C SER A 89 15.01 5.53 0.28
N LEU A 90 14.60 5.05 1.45
CA LEU A 90 13.40 4.27 1.62
C LEU A 90 12.41 5.01 2.50
N ILE A 91 11.13 4.95 2.16
CA ILE A 91 10.04 5.27 3.08
C ILE A 91 9.26 3.98 3.30
N LYS A 92 9.31 3.44 4.51
CA LYS A 92 8.60 2.21 4.87
C LYS A 92 7.33 2.57 5.65
N ALA A 93 6.20 1.95 5.35
CA ALA A 93 5.00 2.09 6.17
C ALA A 93 4.40 0.72 6.51
N GLY A 94 3.40 0.72 7.38
CA GLY A 94 2.64 -0.46 7.81
C GLY A 94 1.21 -0.50 7.29
N ASP A 95 0.93 0.12 6.13
CA ASP A 95 -0.43 0.42 5.66
C ASP A 95 -0.58 0.13 4.16
N ARG A 96 -0.97 -1.12 3.85
CA ARG A 96 -1.24 -1.57 2.47
C ARG A 96 -2.45 -0.89 1.83
N SER A 97 -3.35 -0.33 2.63
CA SER A 97 -4.60 0.28 2.19
C SER A 97 -4.42 1.72 1.73
N GLU A 98 -3.23 2.29 1.95
CA GLU A 98 -2.89 3.67 1.60
C GLU A 98 -3.87 4.66 2.24
N SER A 99 -4.08 4.54 3.56
CA SER A 99 -4.93 5.47 4.29
C SER A 99 -4.45 6.91 4.09
N GLN A 100 -5.39 7.85 4.10
CA GLN A 100 -5.12 9.25 3.83
C GLN A 100 -3.98 9.80 4.71
N MET A 101 -3.96 9.44 6.00
CA MET A 101 -2.92 9.86 6.94
C MET A 101 -1.53 9.36 6.54
N THR A 102 -1.41 8.09 6.14
CA THR A 102 -0.15 7.53 5.65
C THR A 102 0.30 8.23 4.37
N VAL A 103 -0.61 8.42 3.42
CA VAL A 103 -0.30 9.09 2.14
C VAL A 103 0.19 10.51 2.37
N GLU A 104 -0.51 11.30 3.18
CA GLU A 104 -0.12 12.67 3.55
C GLU A 104 1.25 12.70 4.24
N SER A 105 1.48 11.77 5.17
CA SER A 105 2.77 11.62 5.86
C SER A 105 3.92 11.36 4.88
N ILE A 106 3.73 10.44 3.93
CA ILE A 106 4.73 10.12 2.90
C ILE A 106 4.99 11.31 1.97
N VAL A 107 3.94 11.98 1.51
CA VAL A 107 4.06 13.18 0.67
C VAL A 107 4.84 14.28 1.40
N ASN A 108 4.57 14.51 2.68
CA ASN A 108 5.31 15.47 3.49
C ASN A 108 6.80 15.11 3.63
N MET A 109 7.11 13.83 3.84
CA MET A 109 8.50 13.34 3.87
C MET A 109 9.21 13.55 2.52
N LEU A 110 8.52 13.28 1.40
CA LEU A 110 9.06 13.52 0.06
C LEU A 110 9.32 15.00 -0.21
N HIS A 111 8.43 15.90 0.21
CA HIS A 111 8.66 17.34 0.10
C HIS A 111 9.86 17.81 0.93
N ALA A 112 9.97 17.34 2.17
CA ALA A 112 11.11 17.66 3.03
C ALA A 112 12.42 17.15 2.41
N GLU A 113 12.38 16.02 1.70
CA GLU A 113 13.55 15.48 1.01
C GLU A 113 13.88 16.25 -0.27
N ASP A 114 12.90 16.61 -1.11
CA ASP A 114 13.12 17.39 -2.34
C ASP A 114 13.71 18.79 -2.05
N GLN A 115 13.34 19.37 -0.90
CA GLN A 115 13.91 20.63 -0.41
C GLN A 115 15.39 20.51 -0.04
N LYS A 116 15.81 19.37 0.52
CA LYS A 116 17.22 19.11 0.90
C LYS A 116 18.06 18.72 -0.31
N ARG A 117 17.53 17.82 -1.15
CA ARG A 117 18.14 17.39 -2.40
C ARG A 117 17.06 17.18 -3.44
N ARG A 118 17.27 17.77 -4.61
CA ARG A 118 16.32 17.68 -5.71
C ARG A 118 16.08 16.20 -6.10
N LEU A 119 14.86 15.71 -5.93
CA LEU A 119 14.46 14.35 -6.27
C LEU A 119 14.36 14.18 -7.79
N GLU A 120 14.86 13.05 -8.27
CA GLU A 120 14.82 12.62 -9.67
C GLU A 120 13.78 11.54 -9.92
N TYR A 121 13.51 10.68 -8.93
CA TYR A 121 12.43 9.70 -9.00
C TYR A 121 11.81 9.37 -7.63
N VAL A 122 10.56 8.93 -7.67
CA VAL A 122 9.84 8.32 -6.55
C VAL A 122 9.15 7.06 -7.05
N ILE A 123 9.44 5.91 -6.44
CA ILE A 123 8.86 4.63 -6.84
C ILE A 123 8.05 4.06 -5.68
N ASN A 124 6.77 3.79 -5.91
CA ASN A 124 5.97 2.99 -4.98
C ASN A 124 6.21 1.51 -5.29
N LEU A 125 6.88 0.80 -4.40
CA LEU A 125 7.20 -0.61 -4.53
C LEU A 125 6.19 -1.45 -3.74
N ARG A 126 5.49 -2.33 -4.45
CA ARG A 126 4.49 -3.23 -3.90
C ARG A 126 4.74 -4.65 -4.36
N TRP A 127 3.99 -5.59 -3.81
CA TRP A 127 3.92 -6.94 -4.34
C TRP A 127 2.48 -7.42 -4.31
N ALA A 128 2.17 -8.37 -5.19
CA ALA A 128 0.88 -9.01 -5.27
C ALA A 128 1.03 -10.46 -5.76
N GLU A 129 0.03 -11.28 -5.46
CA GLU A 129 -0.14 -12.56 -6.13
C GLU A 129 -0.73 -12.29 -7.52
N LEU A 130 -0.03 -12.72 -8.56
CA LEU A 130 -0.45 -12.53 -9.94
C LEU A 130 -1.21 -13.76 -10.44
N PRO A 131 -2.09 -13.61 -11.45
CA PRO A 131 -2.73 -14.76 -12.07
C PRO A 131 -1.70 -15.60 -12.85
N THR A 132 -1.91 -16.91 -12.92
CA THR A 132 -1.14 -17.77 -13.82
C THR A 132 -1.44 -17.40 -15.28
N PRO A 133 -0.43 -17.26 -16.17
CA PRO A 133 0.95 -17.75 -16.04
C PRO A 133 1.97 -16.76 -15.43
N LEU A 134 1.61 -15.49 -15.19
CA LEU A 134 2.55 -14.46 -14.73
C LEU A 134 3.23 -14.83 -13.41
N GLU A 135 2.51 -15.52 -12.53
CA GLU A 135 3.02 -15.99 -11.23
C GLU A 135 4.18 -16.99 -11.33
N LYS A 136 4.37 -17.64 -12.49
CA LYS A 136 5.48 -18.59 -12.71
C LYS A 136 6.76 -17.91 -13.21
N GLU A 137 6.70 -16.62 -13.51
CA GLU A 137 7.79 -15.84 -14.06
C GLU A 137 8.24 -14.77 -13.05
N LYS A 138 9.47 -14.27 -13.21
CA LYS A 138 9.95 -13.12 -12.41
C LYS A 138 9.42 -11.83 -13.02
N VAL A 139 8.15 -11.53 -12.75
CA VAL A 139 7.44 -10.39 -13.33
C VAL A 139 7.49 -9.18 -12.40
N VAL A 140 7.66 -8.00 -13.01
CA VAL A 140 7.39 -6.70 -12.41
C VAL A 140 6.32 -6.01 -13.25
N ILE A 141 5.23 -5.63 -12.60
CA ILE A 141 4.17 -4.85 -13.23
C ILE A 141 4.44 -3.36 -13.01
N ARG A 142 4.50 -2.60 -14.08
CA ARG A 142 4.56 -1.14 -14.05
C ARG A 142 3.15 -0.56 -14.21
N GLY A 143 2.64 0.08 -13.17
CA GLY A 143 1.34 0.76 -13.23
C GLY A 143 1.37 1.95 -14.19
N SER A 144 0.41 2.02 -15.12
CA SER A 144 0.25 3.13 -16.08
C SER A 144 -0.89 4.08 -15.72
N ARG A 145 -1.83 3.66 -14.85
CA ARG A 145 -3.01 4.45 -14.46
C ARG A 145 -2.62 5.84 -13.94
N PHE A 146 -1.60 5.88 -13.09
CA PHE A 146 -0.95 7.09 -12.64
C PHE A 146 0.56 6.89 -12.76
N ALA A 147 1.20 7.65 -13.65
CA ALA A 147 2.64 7.70 -13.82
C ALA A 147 3.05 9.08 -14.32
N SER A 148 4.22 9.55 -13.92
CA SER A 148 4.81 10.82 -14.37
C SER A 148 6.28 10.63 -14.69
N GLY A 149 6.84 11.49 -15.53
CA GLY A 149 8.24 11.47 -15.94
C GLY A 149 8.41 11.42 -17.45
N SER A 150 9.64 11.67 -17.91
CA SER A 150 9.94 11.62 -19.33
C SER A 150 9.87 10.19 -19.86
N HIS A 151 9.49 10.02 -21.14
CA HIS A 151 9.51 8.72 -21.81
C HIS A 151 10.91 8.08 -21.75
N ILE A 152 11.96 8.90 -21.82
CA ILE A 152 13.36 8.46 -21.74
C ILE A 152 13.65 7.83 -20.37
N SER A 153 13.25 8.51 -19.28
CA SER A 153 13.40 8.01 -17.91
C SER A 153 12.63 6.70 -17.72
N MET A 154 11.41 6.61 -18.24
CA MET A 154 10.59 5.40 -18.14
C MET A 154 11.22 4.22 -18.90
N THR A 155 11.67 4.46 -20.13
CA THR A 155 12.34 3.42 -20.95
C THR A 155 13.66 2.97 -20.33
N LYS A 156 14.41 3.90 -19.71
CA LYS A 156 15.64 3.57 -18.98
C LYS A 156 15.32 2.67 -17.78
N LEU A 157 14.32 3.02 -16.98
CA LEU A 157 13.90 2.21 -15.83
C LEU A 157 13.54 0.79 -16.27
N GLU A 158 12.78 0.68 -17.36
CA GLU A 158 12.39 -0.62 -17.91
C GLU A 158 13.60 -1.44 -18.33
N ARG A 159 14.51 -0.85 -19.09
CA ARG A 159 15.74 -1.53 -19.51
C ARG A 159 16.59 -1.98 -18.33
N ASP A 160 16.79 -1.13 -17.32
CA ASP A 160 17.61 -1.42 -16.15
C ASP A 160 17.04 -2.61 -15.33
N LEU A 161 15.72 -2.77 -15.31
CA LEU A 161 15.02 -3.89 -14.68
C LEU A 161 15.05 -5.16 -15.55
N GLU A 162 14.93 -5.04 -16.87
CA GLU A 162 15.07 -6.18 -17.80
C GLU A 162 16.49 -6.77 -17.76
N GLU A 163 17.53 -5.94 -17.61
CA GLU A 163 18.93 -6.37 -17.46
C GLU A 163 19.17 -7.30 -16.26
N ILE A 164 18.32 -7.25 -15.24
CA ILE A 164 18.38 -8.16 -14.08
C ILE A 164 17.43 -9.35 -14.22
N CYS A 165 17.08 -9.69 -15.46
CA CYS A 165 16.23 -10.83 -15.85
C CYS A 165 14.81 -10.76 -15.28
N LEU A 166 14.27 -9.55 -15.14
CA LEU A 166 12.86 -9.34 -14.80
C LEU A 166 12.07 -9.08 -16.07
N LYS A 167 10.90 -9.69 -16.16
CA LYS A 167 9.95 -9.40 -17.23
C LYS A 167 9.07 -8.25 -16.81
N ILE A 168 8.99 -7.21 -17.64
CA ILE A 168 8.15 -6.06 -17.36
C ILE A 168 6.82 -6.20 -18.08
N VAL A 169 5.74 -5.99 -17.35
CA VAL A 169 4.39 -5.93 -17.90
C VAL A 169 3.80 -4.57 -17.52
N VAL A 170 3.14 -3.92 -18.48
CA VAL A 170 2.44 -2.67 -18.22
C VAL A 170 0.99 -2.98 -17.90
N ASP A 171 0.51 -2.42 -16.80
CA ASP A 171 -0.88 -2.57 -16.36
C ASP A 171 -1.61 -1.21 -16.35
N ASN A 172 -2.90 -1.22 -16.70
CA ASN A 172 -3.75 -0.03 -16.79
C ASN A 172 -4.59 0.25 -15.54
N GLY A 173 -4.26 -0.37 -14.39
CA GLY A 173 -4.88 -0.02 -13.11
C GLY A 173 -5.34 -1.20 -12.24
N GLU A 174 -5.14 -2.44 -12.68
CA GLU A 174 -5.49 -3.63 -11.88
C GLU A 174 -4.47 -3.90 -10.77
N PHE A 175 -3.19 -3.67 -11.06
CA PHE A 175 -2.05 -3.96 -10.19
C PHE A 175 -1.15 -2.74 -9.95
N GLY A 176 -1.50 -1.56 -10.47
CA GLY A 176 -0.70 -0.35 -10.29
C GLY A 176 -1.49 0.96 -10.32
N GLY A 177 -0.92 2.02 -9.76
CA GLY A 177 -1.53 3.36 -9.72
C GLY A 177 -2.50 3.51 -8.56
N GLY A 178 -2.01 3.24 -7.33
CA GLY A 178 -2.75 3.48 -6.10
C GLY A 178 -2.89 4.96 -5.72
N PRO A 179 -3.72 5.27 -4.71
CA PRO A 179 -3.84 6.59 -4.07
C PRO A 179 -2.51 7.31 -3.81
N LEU A 180 -1.48 6.61 -3.34
CA LEU A 180 -0.18 7.20 -3.03
C LEU A 180 0.47 7.83 -4.27
N VAL A 181 0.52 7.09 -5.38
CA VAL A 181 1.14 7.57 -6.62
C VAL A 181 0.36 8.76 -7.19
N TYR A 182 -0.97 8.70 -7.12
CA TYR A 182 -1.82 9.82 -7.51
C TYR A 182 -1.51 11.10 -6.70
N GLU A 183 -1.49 11.00 -5.36
CA GLU A 183 -1.24 12.16 -4.51
C GLU A 183 0.20 12.70 -4.63
N ILE A 184 1.19 11.84 -4.87
CA ILE A 184 2.55 12.29 -5.16
C ILE A 184 2.57 13.09 -6.47
N ILE A 185 2.00 12.59 -7.56
CA ILE A 185 1.99 13.29 -8.85
C ILE A 185 1.28 14.65 -8.72
N LYS A 186 0.15 14.68 -8.02
CA LYS A 186 -0.61 15.90 -7.75
C LYS A 186 0.20 16.92 -6.94
N SER A 187 0.88 16.47 -5.89
CA SER A 187 1.68 17.31 -4.99
C SER A 187 2.96 17.84 -5.67
N PHE A 188 3.51 17.10 -6.63
CA PHE A 188 4.69 17.47 -7.43
C PHE A 188 4.33 17.92 -8.85
N SER A 189 3.13 18.46 -9.07
CA SER A 189 2.64 18.90 -10.39
C SER A 189 3.52 19.93 -11.10
N ASN A 190 4.31 20.72 -10.34
CA ASN A 190 5.29 21.67 -10.86
C ASN A 190 6.66 21.02 -11.23
N ARG A 191 6.78 19.69 -11.15
CA ARG A 191 8.00 18.92 -11.42
C ARG A 191 7.79 17.92 -12.56
N PRO A 192 7.68 18.38 -13.82
CA PRO A 192 7.36 17.50 -14.95
C PRO A 192 8.44 16.43 -15.25
N ASN A 193 9.67 16.64 -14.77
CA ASN A 193 10.79 15.72 -14.97
C ASN A 193 10.96 14.71 -13.82
N LEU A 194 10.18 14.82 -12.73
CA LEU A 194 10.21 13.85 -11.65
C LEU A 194 9.54 12.56 -12.12
N LEU A 195 10.30 11.46 -12.15
CA LEU A 195 9.74 10.14 -12.44
C LEU A 195 8.94 9.65 -11.24
N VAL A 196 7.64 9.42 -11.39
CA VAL A 196 6.79 8.84 -10.35
C VAL A 196 6.06 7.64 -10.93
N VAL A 197 6.24 6.47 -10.32
CA VAL A 197 5.67 5.22 -10.85
C VAL A 197 5.42 4.19 -9.75
N GLU A 198 4.43 3.32 -9.96
CA GLU A 198 4.21 2.11 -9.16
C GLU A 198 4.85 0.90 -9.83
N LEU A 199 5.62 0.14 -9.05
CA LEU A 199 6.15 -1.17 -9.43
C LEU A 199 5.57 -2.23 -8.50
N THR A 200 4.81 -3.16 -9.07
CA THR A 200 4.22 -4.30 -8.36
C THR A 200 4.98 -5.56 -8.71
N LEU A 201 5.67 -6.12 -7.74
CA LEU A 201 6.49 -7.32 -7.86
C LEU A 201 5.61 -8.57 -7.74
N SER A 202 5.86 -9.57 -8.58
CA SER A 202 5.32 -10.92 -8.39
C SER A 202 5.89 -11.58 -7.13
N ARG A 203 5.19 -12.60 -6.61
CA ARG A 203 5.67 -13.37 -5.46
C ARG A 203 7.04 -14.00 -5.68
N GLN A 204 7.30 -14.50 -6.89
CA GLN A 204 8.61 -15.07 -7.28
C GLN A 204 9.77 -14.08 -7.14
N VAL A 205 9.50 -12.78 -7.30
CA VAL A 205 10.50 -11.74 -7.12
C VAL A 205 10.70 -11.44 -5.64
N VAL A 206 9.63 -11.25 -4.86
CA VAL A 206 9.75 -10.87 -3.44
C VAL A 206 10.19 -12.00 -2.53
N ASP A 207 9.93 -13.26 -2.88
CA ASP A 207 10.45 -14.43 -2.16
C ASP A 207 11.96 -14.64 -2.43
N ASN A 208 12.54 -13.91 -3.40
CA ASN A 208 13.96 -13.92 -3.70
C ASN A 208 14.64 -12.62 -3.27
N ASP A 209 15.25 -12.62 -2.08
CA ASP A 209 15.99 -11.48 -1.53
C ASP A 209 17.00 -10.86 -2.52
N ILE A 210 17.71 -11.71 -3.28
CA ILE A 210 18.75 -11.26 -4.19
C ILE A 210 18.12 -10.42 -5.31
N ALA A 211 16.96 -10.83 -5.82
CA ALA A 211 16.25 -10.09 -6.86
C ALA A 211 15.80 -8.71 -6.35
N VAL A 212 15.18 -8.64 -5.16
CA VAL A 212 14.74 -7.37 -4.57
C VAL A 212 15.93 -6.43 -4.31
N ILE A 213 17.05 -6.94 -3.79
CA ILE A 213 18.26 -6.13 -3.58
C ILE A 213 18.84 -5.65 -4.91
N GLN A 214 18.84 -6.49 -5.95
CA GLN A 214 19.29 -6.08 -7.28
C GLN A 214 18.42 -4.96 -7.84
N ILE A 215 17.09 -5.04 -7.67
CA ILE A 215 16.16 -3.94 -8.01
C ILE A 215 16.58 -2.66 -7.28
N LEU A 216 16.70 -2.70 -5.95
CA LEU A 216 17.07 -1.53 -5.15
C LEU A 216 18.43 -0.95 -5.55
N LYS A 217 19.42 -1.79 -5.83
CA LYS A 217 20.75 -1.36 -6.30
C LYS A 217 20.68 -0.68 -7.67
N ARG A 218 19.93 -1.25 -8.62
CA ARG A 218 19.72 -0.64 -9.95
C ARG A 218 19.05 0.73 -9.83
N LEU A 219 18.04 0.84 -8.98
CA LEU A 219 17.40 2.11 -8.68
C LEU A 219 18.38 3.12 -8.05
N SER A 220 19.30 2.67 -7.18
CA SER A 220 20.29 3.57 -6.59
C SER A 220 21.21 4.24 -7.61
N SER A 221 21.48 3.55 -8.73
CA SER A 221 22.30 4.04 -9.84
C SER A 221 21.51 4.72 -10.97
N PHE A 222 20.20 4.90 -10.79
CA PHE A 222 19.31 5.44 -11.82
C PHE A 222 19.55 6.93 -12.10
#